data_AF-A0A2H0BV74-F1
#
_entry.id   AF-A0A2H0BV74-F1
#
_cell.length_a   1.000
_cell.length_b   1.000
_cell.length_c   1.000
_cell.angle_alpha   90.00
_cell.angle_beta   90.00
_cell.angle_gamma   90.00
#
_symmetry.space_group_name_H-M   'P 1'
#
loop_
_entity.id
_entity.type
_entity.pdbx_description
1 polymer ?
#
loop_
_entity_poly.entity_id
_entity_poly.type
_entity_poly.pdbx_seq_one_letter_code
_entity_poly.pdbx_strand_id
1 'polypeptide(L)'
;MRESLLLQKYKSYLESTNVSTATVDNYVADVVFFLGWLITYLPSHGYSISTAQPSAYISYVDNAIVGEFSAHLSRGTFSNSTVARKVAGLKSFFKFVVTEGYLTTDPFLNFNIDPLNHSRSTLSSFRTWLQRKKVTDHTIKNYISDIRHLLHNEVKLIPESIRAYLILLDKQYSKASYKRKLASIRKFIDFMESVTKLDQQAATTLKKELLINTNVADVALKVDVVPKNEPDLTIDEPKSSITASLRPLFSSHFSLVLLFLILSSNIFLLGRMNTSLSSAINATTDILDKGSAGSVEDSLTVTIPFTGKLKDMFGIPLSYENEFSFSLYPTSDAIDPIYSTGRCSTTPGSSGNFTVILGQDCGHPIPYSLLQQYPEVYLGASVGFGPELKPRIALKRFEFGYVAPTPTPTPVMRIAPLFLDDELSTLSAELATTSASLSN
;
A
#
# COMPACT_ATOMS: atom_id res chain seq x y z
N MET A 1 13.21 6.15 15.04
CA MET A 1 12.93 6.88 16.29
C MET A 1 12.97 5.89 17.46
N ARG A 2 14.09 5.78 18.20
CA ARG A 2 14.02 5.23 19.57
C ARG A 2 13.13 6.17 20.41
N GLU A 3 12.37 5.60 21.35
CA GLU A 3 11.45 6.34 22.22
C GLU A 3 12.13 7.59 22.80
N SER A 4 11.69 8.77 22.37
CA SER A 4 12.17 10.03 22.93
C SER A 4 11.83 10.07 24.42
N LEU A 5 12.66 10.75 25.22
CA LEU A 5 12.41 10.93 26.67
C LEU A 5 10.99 11.46 26.93
N LEU A 6 10.47 12.30 26.03
CA LEU A 6 9.12 12.83 26.07
C LEU A 6 8.04 11.73 25.94
N LEU A 7 8.22 10.77 25.03
CA LEU A 7 7.30 9.65 24.85
C LEU A 7 7.34 8.69 26.05
N GLN A 8 8.51 8.46 26.63
CA GLN A 8 8.64 7.64 27.85
C GLN A 8 7.89 8.28 29.02
N LYS A 9 8.09 9.59 29.24
CA LYS A 9 7.36 10.33 30.27
C LYS A 9 5.85 10.32 30.03
N TYR A 10 5.41 10.48 28.78
CA TYR A 10 3.98 10.42 28.45
C TYR A 10 3.39 9.04 28.71
N LYS A 11 4.12 7.97 28.40
CA LYS A 11 3.70 6.59 28.68
C LYS A 11 3.53 6.37 30.19
N SER A 12 4.49 6.78 31.01
CA SER A 12 4.40 6.70 32.47
C SER A 12 3.24 7.55 33.02
N TYR A 13 3.00 8.72 32.44
CA TYR A 13 1.81 9.53 32.76
C TYR A 13 0.52 8.76 32.49
N LEU A 14 0.37 8.13 31.32
CA LEU A 14 -0.82 7.33 31.01
C LEU A 14 -0.99 6.14 31.97
N GLU A 15 0.08 5.41 32.27
CA GLU A 15 0.05 4.30 33.22
C GLU A 15 -0.42 4.73 34.61
N SER A 16 -0.10 5.96 35.03
CA SER A 16 -0.59 6.55 36.30
C SER A 16 -2.08 6.96 36.29
N THR A 17 -2.70 7.08 35.10
CA THR A 17 -4.10 7.53 34.95
C THR A 17 -5.12 6.39 34.92
N ASN A 18 -4.74 5.16 35.28
CA ASN A 18 -5.60 3.97 35.27
C ASN A 18 -6.25 3.64 33.91
N VAL A 19 -5.65 4.06 32.79
CA VAL A 19 -6.09 3.61 31.46
C VAL A 19 -5.57 2.19 31.17
N SER A 20 -6.33 1.40 30.41
CA SER A 20 -5.91 0.05 30.04
C SER A 20 -4.61 0.06 29.25
N THR A 21 -3.79 -0.99 29.37
CA THR A 21 -2.54 -1.16 28.62
C THR A 21 -2.74 -1.01 27.11
N ALA A 22 -3.81 -1.58 26.56
CA ALA A 22 -4.18 -1.41 25.17
C ALA A 22 -4.47 0.05 24.79
N THR A 23 -4.99 0.87 25.72
CA THR A 23 -5.20 2.31 25.49
C THR A 23 -3.89 3.07 25.55
N VAL A 24 -2.99 2.72 26.47
CA VAL A 24 -1.63 3.28 26.55
C VAL A 24 -0.91 3.09 25.21
N ASP A 25 -0.83 1.86 24.71
CA ASP A 25 -0.13 1.55 23.45
C ASP A 25 -0.73 2.30 22.27
N ASN A 26 -2.07 2.37 22.21
CA ASN A 26 -2.80 3.08 21.18
C ASN A 26 -2.52 4.59 21.20
N TYR A 27 -2.52 5.21 22.38
CA TYR A 27 -2.28 6.65 22.53
C TYR A 27 -0.82 7.00 22.25
N VAL A 28 0.13 6.18 22.72
CA VAL A 28 1.55 6.35 22.39
C VAL A 28 1.77 6.25 20.88
N ALA A 29 1.18 5.26 20.21
CA ALA A 29 1.28 5.12 18.76
C ALA A 29 0.66 6.32 18.00
N ASP A 30 -0.39 6.93 18.53
CA ASP A 30 -1.00 8.11 17.94
C ASP A 30 -0.14 9.37 18.08
N VAL A 31 0.52 9.54 19.23
CA VAL A 31 1.49 10.62 19.44
C VAL A 31 2.71 10.42 18.54
N VAL A 32 3.25 9.21 18.45
CA VAL A 32 4.35 8.89 17.53
C VAL A 32 3.96 9.22 16.09
N PHE A 33 2.74 8.89 15.69
CA PHE A 33 2.25 9.23 14.36
C PHE A 33 2.20 10.75 14.13
N PHE A 34 1.64 11.50 15.07
CA PHE A 34 1.60 12.96 15.00
C PHE A 34 2.99 13.59 14.94
N LEU A 35 3.92 13.14 15.80
CA LEU A 35 5.30 13.62 15.80
C LEU A 35 6.01 13.33 14.49
N GLY A 36 5.80 12.14 13.91
CA GLY A 36 6.34 11.79 12.61
C GLY A 36 5.83 12.72 11.50
N TRP A 37 4.54 13.01 11.50
CA TRP A 37 3.96 13.99 10.58
C TRP A 37 4.52 15.40 10.82
N LEU A 38 4.63 15.83 12.10
CA LEU A 38 5.06 17.17 12.48
C LEU A 38 6.51 17.46 12.07
N ILE A 39 7.39 16.45 12.18
CA ILE A 39 8.80 16.54 11.77
C ILE A 39 8.94 16.81 10.27
N THR A 40 8.03 16.30 9.44
CA THR A 40 8.00 16.59 8.01
C THR A 40 7.25 17.88 7.69
N TYR A 41 6.17 18.16 8.43
CA TYR A 41 5.29 19.29 8.18
C TYR A 41 5.97 20.63 8.47
N LEU A 42 6.63 20.80 9.63
CA LEU A 42 7.20 22.10 10.00
C LEU A 42 8.32 22.56 9.04
N PRO A 43 9.34 21.76 8.72
CA PRO A 43 10.39 22.20 7.78
C PRO A 43 9.85 22.52 6.39
N SER A 44 8.91 21.71 5.88
CA SER A 44 8.27 21.95 4.57
C SER A 44 7.42 23.23 4.52
N HIS A 45 7.09 23.82 5.67
CA HIS A 45 6.33 25.07 5.78
C HIS A 45 7.19 26.23 6.34
N GLY A 46 8.52 26.14 6.21
CA GLY A 46 9.44 27.25 6.48
C GLY A 46 9.85 27.42 7.94
N TYR A 47 9.55 26.46 8.81
CA TYR A 47 10.01 26.50 10.20
C TYR A 47 11.46 25.99 10.30
N SER A 48 12.37 26.86 10.76
CA SER A 48 13.76 26.48 11.00
C SER A 48 13.92 25.84 12.38
N ILE A 49 14.12 24.53 12.42
CA ILE A 49 14.28 23.75 13.65
C ILE A 49 15.70 23.19 13.67
N SER A 50 16.51 23.64 14.64
CA SER A 50 17.94 23.32 14.72
C SER A 50 18.27 21.93 15.27
N THR A 51 17.25 21.11 15.58
CA THR A 51 17.45 19.79 16.20
C THR A 51 16.47 18.76 15.65
N ALA A 52 16.89 17.50 15.59
CA ALA A 52 16.02 16.37 15.26
C ALA A 52 15.22 15.83 16.46
N GLN A 53 15.27 16.49 17.64
CA GLN A 53 14.60 16.00 18.85
C GLN A 53 13.12 16.37 18.83
N PRO A 54 12.18 15.40 19.00
CA PRO A 54 10.74 15.66 18.92
C PRO A 54 10.24 16.76 19.89
N SER A 55 10.89 16.95 21.04
CA SER A 55 10.53 17.99 22.01
C SER A 55 10.71 19.41 21.47
N ALA A 56 11.66 19.64 20.55
CA ALA A 56 11.87 20.96 19.93
C ALA A 56 10.76 21.32 18.93
N TYR A 57 10.03 20.33 18.40
CA TYR A 57 8.92 20.55 17.48
C TYR A 57 7.64 20.91 18.23
N ILE A 58 7.48 20.43 19.46
CA ILE A 58 6.27 20.64 20.27
C ILE A 58 6.04 22.12 20.58
N SER A 59 7.09 22.91 20.79
CA SER A 59 6.96 24.34 21.10
C SER A 59 6.34 25.17 19.97
N TYR A 60 6.35 24.65 18.74
CA TYR A 60 5.73 25.31 17.59
C TYR A 60 4.26 24.96 17.44
N VAL A 61 3.74 23.94 18.15
CA VAL A 61 2.38 23.46 17.93
C VAL A 61 1.36 24.41 18.54
N ASP A 62 0.55 25.02 17.67
CA ASP A 62 -0.59 25.84 18.02
C ASP A 62 -1.91 25.25 17.49
N ASN A 63 -3.00 25.99 17.63
CA ASN A 63 -4.32 25.56 17.14
C ASN A 63 -4.36 25.40 15.60
N ALA A 64 -3.57 26.20 14.85
CA ALA A 64 -3.52 26.13 13.41
C ALA A 64 -2.86 24.82 12.93
N ILE A 65 -1.72 24.45 13.53
CA ILE A 65 -1.02 23.19 13.23
C ILE A 65 -1.88 21.97 13.60
N VAL A 66 -2.61 22.04 14.70
CA VAL A 66 -3.59 20.99 15.06
C VAL A 66 -4.71 20.89 14.00
N GLY A 67 -5.18 22.02 13.48
CA GLY A 67 -6.11 22.10 12.36
C GLY A 67 -5.58 21.40 11.10
N GLU A 68 -4.34 21.68 10.73
CA GLU A 68 -3.65 21.09 9.57
C GLU A 68 -3.43 19.58 9.74
N PHE A 69 -3.08 19.14 10.94
CA PHE A 69 -2.99 17.71 11.23
C PHE A 69 -4.34 17.02 11.11
N SER A 70 -5.41 17.65 11.57
CA SER A 70 -6.77 17.12 11.41
C SER A 70 -7.18 17.05 9.94
N ALA A 71 -6.82 18.05 9.13
CA ALA A 71 -7.02 18.00 7.69
C ALA A 71 -6.22 16.86 7.05
N HIS A 72 -4.98 16.64 7.49
CA HIS A 72 -4.15 15.50 7.07
C HIS A 72 -4.80 14.15 7.41
N LEU A 73 -5.30 13.98 8.64
CA LEU A 73 -6.05 12.79 9.04
C LEU A 73 -7.29 12.54 8.17
N SER A 74 -7.95 13.64 7.75
CA SER A 74 -9.18 13.60 6.95
C SER A 74 -8.93 13.26 5.48
N ARG A 75 -7.76 13.67 4.95
CA ARG A 75 -7.28 13.30 3.62
C ARG A 75 -6.73 11.87 3.55
N GLY A 76 -6.39 11.27 4.69
CA GLY A 76 -5.93 9.89 4.77
C GLY A 76 -7.05 8.86 4.58
N THR A 77 -6.66 7.58 4.52
CA THR A 77 -7.57 6.43 4.38
C THR A 77 -8.16 5.94 5.72
N PHE A 78 -7.97 6.70 6.79
CA PHE A 78 -8.37 6.28 8.14
C PHE A 78 -9.89 6.18 8.29
N SER A 79 -10.32 5.15 9.03
CA SER A 79 -11.71 5.08 9.47
C SER A 79 -12.00 6.19 10.49
N ASN A 80 -13.26 6.61 10.58
CA ASN A 80 -13.68 7.65 11.51
C ASN A 80 -13.37 7.31 12.98
N SER A 81 -13.47 6.03 13.37
CA SER A 81 -13.09 5.59 14.72
C SER A 81 -11.60 5.76 14.97
N THR A 82 -10.76 5.54 13.95
CA THR A 82 -9.31 5.75 14.03
C THR A 82 -8.97 7.23 14.11
N VAL A 83 -9.63 8.09 13.34
CA VAL A 83 -9.46 9.55 13.43
C VAL A 83 -9.89 10.07 14.80
N ALA A 84 -11.05 9.65 15.30
CA ALA A 84 -11.53 10.04 16.63
C ALA A 84 -10.59 9.58 17.75
N ARG A 85 -10.07 8.34 17.67
CA ARG A 85 -9.07 7.81 18.60
C ARG A 85 -7.78 8.63 18.57
N LYS A 86 -7.27 8.95 17.38
CA LYS A 86 -6.07 9.77 17.19
C LYS A 86 -6.22 11.15 17.82
N VAL A 87 -7.34 11.82 17.58
CA VAL A 87 -7.63 13.13 18.18
C VAL A 87 -7.74 13.02 19.71
N ALA A 88 -8.40 11.98 20.24
CA ALA A 88 -8.48 11.77 21.68
C ALA A 88 -7.09 11.52 22.32
N GLY A 89 -6.26 10.71 21.68
CA GLY A 89 -4.88 10.46 22.09
C GLY A 89 -4.04 11.73 22.11
N LEU A 90 -4.23 12.62 21.13
CA LEU A 90 -3.55 13.92 21.11
C LEU A 90 -4.06 14.90 22.16
N LYS A 91 -5.38 14.97 22.40
CA LYS A 91 -5.92 15.77 23.51
C LYS A 91 -5.31 15.36 24.85
N SER A 92 -5.21 14.05 25.08
CA SER A 92 -4.54 13.50 26.28
C SER A 92 -3.06 13.89 26.33
N PHE A 93 -2.35 13.79 25.21
CA PHE A 93 -0.94 14.13 25.12
C PHE A 93 -0.68 15.62 25.38
N PHE A 94 -1.44 16.52 24.76
CA PHE A 94 -1.23 17.95 24.94
C PHE A 94 -1.62 18.44 26.33
N LYS A 95 -2.60 17.80 26.97
CA LYS A 95 -2.83 17.99 28.42
C LYS A 95 -1.61 17.64 29.26
N PHE A 96 -0.94 16.51 28.96
CA PHE A 96 0.32 16.12 29.61
C PHE A 96 1.44 17.12 29.33
N VAL A 97 1.63 17.52 28.06
CA VAL A 97 2.67 18.48 27.65
C VAL A 97 2.52 19.82 28.38
N VAL A 98 1.30 20.32 28.57
CA VAL A 98 1.02 21.52 29.35
C VAL A 98 1.30 21.30 30.84
N THR A 99 0.90 20.14 31.39
CA THR A 99 1.14 19.79 32.79
C THR A 99 2.64 19.73 33.14
N GLU A 100 3.46 19.21 32.22
CA GLU A 100 4.92 19.16 32.36
C GLU A 100 5.62 20.48 32.02
N GLY A 101 4.88 21.52 31.62
CA GLY A 101 5.42 22.85 31.33
C GLY A 101 6.13 23.00 29.98
N TYR A 102 5.98 22.03 29.06
CA TYR A 102 6.52 22.13 27.70
C TYR A 102 5.73 23.13 26.83
N LEU A 103 4.46 23.36 27.16
CA LEU A 103 3.60 24.39 26.56
C LEU A 103 2.84 25.15 27.65
N THR A 104 2.56 26.42 27.40
CA THR A 104 1.77 27.25 28.31
C THR A 104 0.26 27.11 28.09
N THR A 105 -0.15 26.77 26.87
CA THR A 105 -1.55 26.67 26.46
C THR A 105 -1.77 25.37 25.69
N ASP A 106 -2.88 24.68 25.96
CA ASP A 106 -3.28 23.48 25.20
C ASP A 106 -3.76 23.89 23.79
N PRO A 107 -3.09 23.46 22.71
CA PRO A 107 -3.51 23.78 21.34
C PRO A 107 -4.86 23.15 20.96
N PHE A 108 -5.35 22.17 21.74
CA PHE A 108 -6.67 21.55 21.56
C PHE A 108 -7.82 22.22 22.33
N LEU A 109 -7.56 23.27 23.12
CA LEU A 109 -8.54 23.85 24.05
C LEU A 109 -9.80 24.41 23.36
N ASN A 110 -9.66 24.91 22.12
CA ASN A 110 -10.77 25.36 21.25
C ASN A 110 -10.90 24.53 19.96
N PHE A 111 -10.25 23.36 19.91
CA PHE A 111 -10.24 22.55 18.70
C PHE A 111 -11.56 21.78 18.54
N ASN A 112 -12.39 22.26 17.61
CA ASN A 112 -13.58 21.56 17.11
C ASN A 112 -13.27 20.90 15.76
N ILE A 113 -13.58 19.61 15.60
CA ILE A 113 -13.33 18.90 14.33
C ILE A 113 -14.41 19.30 13.31
N ASP A 114 -14.35 20.51 12.74
CA ASP A 114 -15.46 21.07 11.95
C ASP A 114 -15.42 20.98 10.40
N PRO A 115 -14.44 20.37 9.71
CA PRO A 115 -14.63 19.99 8.30
C PRO A 115 -15.39 18.66 8.13
N LEU A 116 -15.33 17.78 9.15
CA LEU A 116 -15.93 16.45 9.13
C LEU A 116 -17.36 16.38 9.66
N ASN A 117 -17.89 17.46 10.24
CA ASN A 117 -19.20 17.45 10.87
C ASN A 117 -20.34 17.33 9.82
N HIS A 118 -20.16 17.89 8.62
CA HIS A 118 -21.14 17.76 7.55
C HIS A 118 -21.14 16.34 6.94
N SER A 119 -19.97 15.76 6.65
CA SER A 119 -19.86 14.41 6.07
C SER A 119 -20.22 13.31 7.08
N ARG A 120 -19.82 13.43 8.36
CA ARG A 120 -20.20 12.49 9.44
C ARG A 120 -21.69 12.54 9.75
N SER A 121 -22.29 13.73 9.87
CA SER A 121 -23.74 13.82 10.09
C SER A 121 -24.51 13.31 8.89
N THR A 122 -24.05 13.58 7.67
CA THR A 122 -24.68 13.13 6.43
C THR A 122 -24.60 11.61 6.28
N LEU A 123 -23.45 10.97 6.51
CA LEU A 123 -23.32 9.51 6.47
C LEU A 123 -24.08 8.80 7.60
N SER A 124 -24.11 9.37 8.80
CA SER A 124 -24.88 8.83 9.93
C SER A 124 -26.38 8.92 9.66
N SER A 125 -26.85 10.08 9.18
CA SER A 125 -28.23 10.29 8.77
C SER A 125 -28.62 9.39 7.60
N PHE A 126 -27.73 9.21 6.61
CA PHE A 126 -27.95 8.28 5.50
C PHE A 126 -28.05 6.84 5.98
N ARG A 127 -27.21 6.42 6.93
CA ARG A 127 -27.30 5.10 7.56
C ARG A 127 -28.64 4.88 8.25
N THR A 128 -29.07 5.83 9.08
CA THR A 128 -30.37 5.77 9.77
C THR A 128 -31.52 5.74 8.76
N TRP A 129 -31.42 6.51 7.67
CA TRP A 129 -32.40 6.49 6.59
C TRP A 129 -32.48 5.11 5.90
N LEU A 130 -31.35 4.46 5.62
CA LEU A 130 -31.32 3.11 5.04
C LEU A 130 -31.90 2.06 6.00
N GLN A 131 -31.64 2.18 7.31
CA GLN A 131 -32.22 1.30 8.34
C GLN A 131 -33.74 1.43 8.39
N ARG A 132 -34.27 2.66 8.32
CA ARG A 132 -35.73 2.90 8.23
C ARG A 132 -36.34 2.33 6.96
N LYS A 133 -35.59 2.31 5.86
CA LYS A 133 -35.96 1.65 4.59
C LYS A 133 -35.79 0.12 4.62
N LYS A 134 -35.45 -0.47 5.78
CA LYS A 134 -35.28 -1.93 5.97
C LYS A 134 -34.24 -2.56 5.04
N VAL A 135 -33.20 -1.80 4.68
CA VAL A 135 -32.06 -2.34 3.93
C VAL A 135 -31.23 -3.23 4.87
N THR A 136 -30.72 -4.36 4.37
CA THR A 136 -29.92 -5.29 5.19
C THR A 136 -28.60 -4.66 5.65
N ASP A 137 -28.11 -5.04 6.84
CA ASP A 137 -26.87 -4.46 7.41
C ASP A 137 -25.65 -4.63 6.50
N HIS A 138 -25.56 -5.77 5.81
CA HIS A 138 -24.50 -6.01 4.83
C HIS A 138 -24.57 -5.03 3.66
N THR A 139 -25.77 -4.77 3.12
CA THR A 139 -25.98 -3.80 2.05
C THR A 139 -25.74 -2.37 2.54
N ILE A 140 -26.16 -2.04 3.77
CA ILE A 140 -25.87 -0.75 4.40
C ILE A 140 -24.36 -0.51 4.50
N LYS A 141 -23.59 -1.50 4.97
CA LYS A 141 -22.13 -1.40 5.04
C LYS A 141 -21.52 -1.10 3.66
N ASN A 142 -21.98 -1.80 2.63
CA ASN A 142 -21.52 -1.58 1.25
C ASN A 142 -21.87 -0.18 0.74
N TYR A 143 -23.11 0.27 0.92
CA TYR A 143 -23.56 1.59 0.47
C TYR A 143 -22.83 2.73 1.19
N ILE A 144 -22.63 2.61 2.51
CA ILE A 144 -21.87 3.60 3.29
C ILE A 144 -20.41 3.65 2.83
N SER A 145 -19.80 2.52 2.49
CA SER A 145 -18.43 2.49 1.96
C SER A 145 -18.33 3.20 0.61
N ASP A 146 -19.28 2.94 -0.29
CA ASP A 146 -19.30 3.54 -1.62
C ASP A 146 -19.56 5.05 -1.58
N ILE A 147 -20.47 5.51 -0.71
CA ILE A 147 -20.73 6.95 -0.54
C ILE A 147 -19.58 7.64 0.18
N ARG A 148 -18.91 6.99 1.12
CA ARG A 148 -17.68 7.54 1.70
C ARG A 148 -16.64 7.79 0.63
N HIS A 149 -16.47 6.87 -0.32
CA HIS A 149 -15.54 7.05 -1.44
C HIS A 149 -15.95 8.23 -2.32
N LEU A 150 -17.25 8.40 -2.61
CA LEU A 150 -17.77 9.55 -3.37
C LEU A 150 -17.49 10.88 -2.64
N LEU A 151 -17.79 10.96 -1.34
CA LEU A 151 -17.60 12.16 -0.54
C LEU A 151 -16.12 12.50 -0.33
N HIS A 152 -15.26 11.48 -0.22
CA HIS A 152 -13.81 11.65 -0.09
C HIS A 152 -13.17 12.23 -1.35
N ASN A 153 -13.68 11.87 -2.53
CA ASN A 153 -13.24 12.45 -3.81
C ASN A 153 -13.88 13.83 -4.09
N GLU A 154 -14.51 14.46 -3.09
CA GLU A 154 -15.14 15.78 -3.18
C GLU A 154 -16.11 15.93 -4.38
N VAL A 155 -16.74 14.82 -4.78
CA VAL A 155 -17.61 14.79 -5.96
C VAL A 155 -18.87 15.58 -5.65
N LYS A 156 -19.02 16.72 -6.33
CA LYS A 156 -20.23 17.54 -6.27
C LYS A 156 -21.40 16.74 -6.86
N LEU A 157 -22.58 16.84 -6.25
CA LEU A 157 -23.82 16.24 -6.77
C LEU A 157 -24.39 17.07 -7.92
N ILE A 158 -23.60 17.22 -8.98
CA ILE A 158 -23.98 17.85 -10.25
C ILE A 158 -23.67 16.88 -11.40
N PRO A 159 -24.41 16.94 -12.52
CA PRO A 159 -24.29 15.97 -13.62
C PRO A 159 -22.86 15.79 -14.13
N GLU A 160 -22.11 16.88 -14.26
CA GLU A 160 -20.75 16.90 -14.83
C GLU A 160 -19.76 16.16 -13.91
N SER A 161 -19.79 16.47 -12.60
CA SER A 161 -18.92 15.83 -11.61
C SER A 161 -19.25 14.36 -11.42
N ILE A 162 -20.54 14.00 -11.42
CA ILE A 162 -20.96 12.59 -11.36
C ILE A 162 -20.48 11.85 -12.61
N ARG A 163 -20.67 12.41 -13.81
CA ARG A 163 -20.22 11.77 -15.06
C ARG A 163 -18.71 11.52 -15.07
N ALA A 164 -17.91 12.52 -14.69
CA ALA A 164 -16.46 12.37 -14.58
C ALA A 164 -16.07 11.26 -13.59
N TYR A 165 -16.74 11.21 -12.45
CA TYR A 165 -16.50 10.18 -11.44
C TYR A 165 -16.90 8.77 -11.92
N LEU A 166 -17.99 8.62 -12.68
CA LEU A 166 -18.39 7.32 -13.24
C LEU A 166 -17.37 6.76 -14.22
N ILE A 167 -16.77 7.62 -15.06
CA ILE A 167 -15.69 7.22 -15.99
C ILE A 167 -14.49 6.64 -15.23
N LEU A 168 -14.15 7.22 -14.08
CA LEU A 168 -13.08 6.71 -13.22
C LEU A 168 -13.44 5.36 -12.60
N LEU A 169 -14.69 5.20 -12.15
CA LEU A 169 -15.13 3.96 -11.54
C LEU A 169 -15.16 2.78 -12.53
N ASP A 170 -15.56 3.01 -13.78
CA ASP A 170 -15.63 1.97 -14.82
C ASP A 170 -14.25 1.40 -15.15
N LYS A 171 -13.21 2.24 -15.14
CA LYS A 171 -11.81 1.83 -15.38
C LYS A 171 -11.19 1.07 -14.20
N GLN A 172 -11.59 1.39 -12.97
CA GLN A 172 -10.93 0.87 -11.76
C GLN A 172 -11.59 -0.39 -11.19
N TYR A 173 -12.86 -0.64 -11.50
CA TYR A 173 -13.64 -1.67 -10.82
C TYR A 173 -14.29 -2.63 -11.80
N SER A 174 -14.49 -3.88 -11.36
CA SER A 174 -15.27 -4.85 -12.12
C SER A 174 -16.69 -4.36 -12.37
N LYS A 175 -17.32 -4.78 -13.47
CA LYS A 175 -18.71 -4.41 -13.83
C LYS A 175 -19.70 -4.62 -12.67
N ALA A 176 -19.53 -5.69 -11.88
CA ALA A 176 -20.35 -5.97 -10.70
C ALA A 176 -20.16 -4.92 -9.58
N SER A 177 -18.92 -4.54 -9.31
CA SER A 177 -18.58 -3.50 -8.30
C SER A 177 -19.03 -2.11 -8.77
N TYR A 178 -18.88 -1.82 -10.07
CA TYR A 178 -19.37 -0.60 -10.70
C TYR A 178 -20.89 -0.46 -10.56
N LYS A 179 -21.66 -1.50 -10.91
CA LYS A 179 -23.13 -1.53 -10.75
C LYS A 179 -23.56 -1.32 -9.30
N ARG A 180 -22.85 -1.93 -8.33
CA ARG A 180 -23.12 -1.71 -6.91
C ARG A 180 -22.91 -0.25 -6.52
N LYS A 181 -21.79 0.36 -6.95
CA LYS A 181 -21.49 1.77 -6.68
C LYS A 181 -22.54 2.70 -7.28
N LEU A 182 -23.00 2.45 -8.51
CA LEU A 182 -24.13 3.17 -9.12
C LEU A 182 -25.40 3.10 -8.27
N ALA A 183 -25.74 1.90 -7.77
CA ALA A 183 -26.90 1.71 -6.89
C ALA A 183 -26.74 2.47 -5.56
N SER A 184 -25.54 2.46 -4.97
CA SER A 184 -25.21 3.23 -3.76
C SER A 184 -25.42 4.73 -3.98
N ILE A 185 -24.89 5.29 -5.08
CA ILE A 185 -25.03 6.71 -5.44
C ILE A 185 -26.50 7.08 -5.66
N ARG A 186 -27.27 6.23 -6.36
CA ARG A 186 -28.71 6.45 -6.56
C ARG A 186 -29.45 6.54 -5.23
N LYS A 187 -29.17 5.63 -4.28
CA LYS A 187 -29.78 5.66 -2.94
C LYS A 187 -29.36 6.88 -2.12
N PHE A 188 -28.15 7.37 -2.33
CA PHE A 188 -27.70 8.60 -1.69
C PHE A 188 -28.40 9.84 -2.25
N ILE A 189 -28.65 9.90 -3.56
CA ILE A 189 -29.47 10.96 -4.17
C ILE A 189 -30.90 10.92 -3.60
N ASP A 190 -31.52 9.75 -3.51
CA ASP A 190 -32.86 9.59 -2.89
C ASP A 190 -32.87 10.13 -1.44
N PHE A 191 -31.79 9.86 -0.69
CA PHE A 191 -31.62 10.38 0.66
C PHE A 191 -31.50 11.91 0.67
N MET A 192 -30.62 12.47 -0.17
CA MET A 192 -30.37 13.92 -0.26
C MET A 192 -31.62 14.71 -0.67
N GLU A 193 -32.41 14.15 -1.59
CA GLU A 193 -33.74 14.64 -1.95
C GLU A 193 -34.70 14.60 -0.76
N SER A 194 -34.73 13.49 -0.01
CA SER A 194 -35.62 13.35 1.16
C SER A 194 -35.28 14.26 2.34
N VAL A 195 -34.04 14.74 2.44
CA VAL A 195 -33.61 15.71 3.46
C VAL A 195 -33.59 17.15 2.94
N THR A 196 -34.24 17.41 1.79
CA THR A 196 -34.38 18.74 1.15
C THR A 196 -33.08 19.44 0.76
N LYS A 197 -31.96 18.70 0.69
CA LYS A 197 -30.64 19.22 0.30
C LYS A 197 -30.41 19.19 -1.22
N LEU A 198 -31.36 18.68 -1.99
CA LEU A 198 -31.32 18.57 -3.43
C LEU A 198 -32.75 18.77 -3.96
N ASP A 199 -32.94 19.66 -4.92
CA ASP A 199 -34.26 19.87 -5.53
C ASP A 199 -34.67 18.67 -6.41
N GLN A 200 -35.97 18.51 -6.63
CA GLN A 200 -36.53 17.35 -7.34
C GLN A 200 -36.06 17.28 -8.81
N GLN A 201 -35.82 18.43 -9.45
CA GLN A 201 -35.39 18.49 -10.85
C GLN A 201 -33.92 18.09 -10.99
N ALA A 202 -33.05 18.55 -10.08
CA ALA A 202 -31.66 18.13 -9.98
C ALA A 202 -31.56 16.64 -9.65
N ALA A 203 -32.33 16.14 -8.68
CA ALA A 203 -32.38 14.72 -8.34
C ALA A 203 -32.78 13.84 -9.53
N THR A 204 -33.80 14.27 -10.28
CA THR A 204 -34.26 13.56 -11.50
C THR A 204 -33.18 13.56 -12.58
N THR A 205 -32.50 14.68 -12.80
CA THR A 205 -31.42 14.82 -13.78
C THR A 205 -30.25 13.88 -13.44
N LEU A 206 -29.82 13.86 -12.18
CA LEU A 206 -28.75 12.96 -11.72
C LEU A 206 -29.14 11.49 -11.84
N LYS A 207 -30.38 11.12 -11.47
CA LYS A 207 -30.86 9.74 -11.62
C LYS A 207 -30.88 9.30 -13.09
N LYS A 208 -31.21 10.20 -14.02
CA LYS A 208 -31.16 9.95 -15.46
C LYS A 208 -29.73 9.70 -15.95
N GLU A 209 -28.76 10.49 -15.50
CA GLU A 209 -27.33 10.25 -15.79
C GLU A 209 -26.86 8.87 -15.29
N LEU A 210 -27.26 8.48 -14.08
CA LEU A 210 -26.93 7.14 -13.55
C LEU A 210 -27.58 6.02 -14.36
N LEU A 211 -28.81 6.21 -14.87
CA LEU A 211 -29.52 5.23 -15.69
C LEU A 211 -28.84 5.00 -17.05
N ILE A 212 -28.42 6.09 -17.72
CA ILE A 212 -27.69 6.01 -19.00
C ILE A 212 -26.43 5.16 -18.83
N ASN A 213 -25.66 5.42 -17.78
CA ASN A 213 -24.42 4.71 -17.50
C ASN A 213 -24.62 3.27 -16.98
N THR A 214 -25.81 2.94 -16.48
CA THR A 214 -26.18 1.55 -16.17
C THR A 214 -26.43 0.77 -17.46
N ASN A 215 -27.15 1.36 -18.42
CA ASN A 215 -27.52 0.73 -19.68
C ASN A 215 -26.30 0.53 -20.62
N VAL A 216 -25.34 1.46 -20.64
CA VAL A 216 -24.11 1.31 -21.44
C VAL A 216 -23.30 0.10 -20.99
N ALA A 217 -23.21 -0.14 -19.67
CA ALA A 217 -22.53 -1.32 -19.12
C ALA A 217 -23.25 -2.65 -19.47
N ASP A 218 -24.56 -2.61 -19.69
CA ASP A 218 -25.38 -3.76 -20.10
C ASP A 218 -25.39 -3.98 -21.62
N VAL A 219 -25.30 -2.92 -22.43
CA VAL A 219 -25.17 -3.02 -23.89
C VAL A 219 -23.81 -3.61 -24.29
N ALA A 220 -22.74 -3.26 -23.57
CA ALA A 220 -21.41 -3.85 -23.73
C ALA A 220 -21.32 -5.35 -23.31
N LEU A 221 -22.43 -5.99 -22.91
CA LEU A 221 -22.54 -7.44 -22.70
C LEU A 221 -23.28 -8.16 -23.84
N LYS A 222 -24.01 -7.42 -24.70
CA LYS A 222 -24.79 -8.01 -25.80
C LYS A 222 -24.04 -8.03 -27.14
N VAL A 223 -22.95 -7.29 -27.27
CA VAL A 223 -22.20 -7.14 -28.54
C VAL A 223 -21.24 -8.33 -28.81
N ASP A 224 -20.95 -9.17 -27.81
CA ASP A 224 -20.04 -10.32 -27.97
C ASP A 224 -20.69 -11.62 -28.48
N VAL A 225 -21.92 -11.56 -29.04
CA VAL A 225 -22.56 -12.74 -29.67
C VAL A 225 -22.68 -12.53 -31.17
N VAL A 226 -21.74 -13.11 -31.92
CA VAL A 226 -21.79 -13.25 -33.38
C VAL A 226 -22.92 -14.23 -33.77
N PRO A 227 -23.85 -13.86 -34.68
CA PRO A 227 -24.85 -14.78 -35.19
C PRO A 227 -24.29 -15.58 -36.37
N LYS A 228 -24.46 -16.90 -36.37
CA LYS A 228 -24.37 -17.74 -37.58
C LYS A 228 -25.79 -18.13 -38.02
N ASN A 229 -26.22 -17.57 -39.15
CA ASN A 229 -27.24 -18.15 -40.04
C ASN A 229 -26.62 -19.42 -40.67
N GLU A 230 -27.29 -20.52 -41.06
CA GLU A 230 -28.50 -20.80 -41.86
C GLU A 230 -28.52 -22.37 -42.07
N PRO A 231 -29.50 -23.11 -42.67
CA PRO A 231 -30.95 -22.95 -42.86
C PRO A 231 -31.82 -24.08 -42.21
N ASP A 232 -33.12 -23.78 -42.25
CA ASP A 232 -34.39 -24.54 -42.22
C ASP A 232 -34.43 -26.07 -42.43
N LEU A 233 -35.27 -26.74 -41.62
CA LEU A 233 -36.24 -27.77 -42.05
C LEU A 233 -37.28 -28.02 -40.93
N THR A 234 -38.49 -27.50 -41.15
CA THR A 234 -39.76 -27.76 -40.45
C THR A 234 -40.08 -29.25 -40.27
N ILE A 235 -40.75 -29.67 -39.17
CA ILE A 235 -42.05 -30.39 -39.10
C ILE A 235 -42.61 -30.35 -37.64
N ASP A 236 -43.83 -29.81 -37.52
CA ASP A 236 -44.97 -30.03 -36.61
C ASP A 236 -44.85 -30.39 -35.10
N GLU A 237 -45.57 -29.58 -34.31
CA GLU A 237 -46.03 -29.80 -32.93
C GLU A 237 -47.20 -30.84 -32.89
N PRO A 238 -47.43 -31.59 -31.78
CA PRO A 238 -48.20 -31.00 -30.68
C PRO A 238 -47.95 -31.51 -29.24
N LYS A 239 -48.20 -30.59 -28.28
CA LYS A 239 -48.75 -30.72 -26.91
C LYS A 239 -48.53 -32.03 -26.11
N SER A 240 -47.89 -31.90 -24.93
CA SER A 240 -48.53 -32.13 -23.62
C SER A 240 -47.54 -32.00 -22.46
N SER A 241 -48.11 -31.65 -21.30
CA SER A 241 -47.51 -31.57 -19.96
C SER A 241 -46.71 -32.80 -19.55
N ILE A 242 -45.67 -32.64 -18.72
CA ILE A 242 -45.44 -33.36 -17.46
C ILE A 242 -44.10 -32.90 -16.84
N THR A 243 -44.14 -32.73 -15.52
CA THR A 243 -43.04 -32.57 -14.57
C THR A 243 -41.94 -33.63 -14.69
N ALA A 244 -40.66 -33.24 -14.72
CA ALA A 244 -39.57 -34.02 -14.12
C ALA A 244 -38.24 -33.26 -14.08
N SER A 245 -37.51 -33.52 -13.01
CA SER A 245 -36.11 -33.17 -12.74
C SER A 245 -35.17 -33.42 -13.93
N LEU A 246 -34.25 -32.48 -14.17
CA LEU A 246 -33.11 -32.69 -15.06
C LEU A 246 -31.80 -32.53 -14.29
N ARG A 247 -31.18 -33.68 -14.01
CA ARG A 247 -29.73 -33.80 -13.85
C ARG A 247 -29.06 -33.40 -15.18
N PRO A 248 -27.95 -32.65 -15.19
CA PRO A 248 -27.21 -32.43 -16.41
C PRO A 248 -26.37 -33.69 -16.73
N LEU A 249 -26.82 -34.48 -17.69
CA LEU A 249 -25.95 -35.34 -18.50
C LEU A 249 -25.18 -34.45 -19.48
N PHE A 250 -24.12 -33.80 -19.02
CA PHE A 250 -23.14 -33.15 -19.92
C PHE A 250 -21.94 -34.07 -20.11
N SER A 251 -22.03 -34.80 -21.22
CA SER A 251 -20.97 -35.04 -22.21
C SER A 251 -19.57 -35.41 -21.69
N SER A 252 -19.29 -36.71 -21.76
CA SER A 252 -17.97 -37.36 -21.67
C SER A 252 -16.86 -36.68 -22.51
N HIS A 253 -17.22 -35.92 -23.55
CA HIS A 253 -16.24 -35.28 -24.43
C HIS A 253 -15.62 -34.00 -23.86
N PHE A 254 -16.27 -33.29 -22.92
CA PHE A 254 -15.71 -32.06 -22.36
C PHE A 254 -14.52 -32.35 -21.43
N SER A 255 -14.56 -33.49 -20.73
CA SER A 255 -13.47 -33.93 -19.85
C SER A 255 -12.21 -34.29 -20.63
N LEU A 256 -12.34 -34.88 -21.82
CA LEU A 256 -11.19 -35.25 -22.66
C LEU A 256 -10.52 -34.03 -23.29
N VAL A 257 -11.30 -33.03 -23.71
CA VAL A 257 -10.75 -31.78 -24.25
C VAL A 257 -10.01 -30.99 -23.16
N LEU A 258 -10.56 -30.91 -21.95
CA LEU A 258 -9.88 -30.26 -20.82
C LEU A 258 -8.58 -30.99 -20.44
N LEU A 259 -8.57 -32.33 -20.49
CA LEU A 259 -7.38 -33.13 -20.20
C LEU A 259 -6.31 -32.98 -21.29
N PHE A 260 -6.70 -32.87 -22.57
CA PHE A 260 -5.79 -32.57 -23.67
C PHE A 260 -5.18 -31.16 -23.58
N LEU A 261 -5.96 -30.16 -23.15
CA LEU A 261 -5.46 -28.81 -22.92
C LEU A 261 -4.47 -28.76 -21.74
N ILE A 262 -4.73 -29.52 -20.68
CA ILE A 262 -3.80 -29.64 -19.55
C ILE A 262 -2.52 -30.38 -19.98
N LEU A 263 -2.61 -31.50 -20.72
CA LEU A 263 -1.41 -32.22 -21.17
C LEU A 263 -0.56 -31.40 -22.16
N SER A 264 -1.19 -30.71 -23.13
CA SER A 264 -0.46 -29.89 -24.10
C SER A 264 0.23 -28.68 -23.44
N SER A 265 -0.39 -28.06 -22.44
CA SER A 265 0.25 -27.01 -21.63
C SER A 265 1.49 -27.51 -20.89
N ASN A 266 1.48 -28.75 -20.38
CA ASN A 266 2.62 -29.33 -19.68
C ASN A 266 3.75 -29.75 -20.64
N ILE A 267 3.42 -30.23 -21.84
CA ILE A 267 4.43 -30.54 -22.89
C ILE A 267 5.14 -29.26 -23.35
N PHE A 268 4.42 -28.14 -23.48
CA PHE A 268 5.03 -26.85 -23.83
C PHE A 268 5.99 -26.34 -22.74
N LEU A 269 5.65 -26.53 -21.46
CA LEU A 269 6.53 -26.20 -20.33
C LEU A 269 7.79 -27.08 -20.30
N LEU A 270 7.64 -28.39 -20.57
CA LEU A 270 8.78 -29.32 -20.67
C LEU A 270 9.68 -29.00 -21.87
N GLY A 271 9.12 -28.55 -23.00
CA GLY A 271 9.89 -28.10 -24.16
C GLY A 271 10.71 -26.83 -23.90
N ARG A 272 10.18 -25.89 -23.10
CA ARG A 272 10.93 -24.70 -22.66
C ARG A 272 12.05 -25.04 -21.69
N MET A 273 11.85 -26.02 -20.79
CA MET A 273 12.93 -26.48 -19.91
C MET A 273 14.04 -27.21 -20.68
N ASN A 274 13.69 -28.00 -21.70
CA ASN A 274 14.69 -28.73 -22.49
C ASN A 274 15.54 -27.79 -23.36
N THR A 275 14.94 -26.74 -23.93
CA THR A 275 15.69 -25.72 -24.69
C THR A 275 16.61 -24.89 -23.79
N SER A 276 16.19 -24.58 -22.55
CA SER A 276 17.07 -23.93 -21.57
C SER A 276 18.22 -24.84 -21.08
N LEU A 277 17.97 -26.15 -21.01
CA LEU A 277 18.98 -27.13 -20.63
C LEU A 277 19.98 -27.37 -21.77
N SER A 278 19.54 -27.41 -23.03
CA SER A 278 20.44 -27.48 -24.18
C SER A 278 21.31 -26.23 -24.33
N SER A 279 20.79 -25.03 -24.04
CA SER A 279 21.63 -23.82 -23.99
C SER A 279 22.63 -23.83 -22.84
N ALA A 280 22.27 -24.42 -21.69
CA ALA A 280 23.17 -24.55 -20.55
C ALA A 280 24.27 -25.60 -20.79
N ILE A 281 23.94 -26.75 -21.41
CA ILE A 281 24.90 -27.81 -21.73
C ILE A 281 25.86 -27.37 -22.83
N ASN A 282 25.39 -26.68 -23.88
CA ASN A 282 26.28 -26.17 -24.93
C ASN A 282 27.24 -25.09 -24.40
N ALA A 283 26.80 -24.29 -23.41
CA ALA A 283 27.67 -23.36 -22.69
C ALA A 283 28.68 -24.07 -21.76
N THR A 284 28.42 -25.31 -21.33
CA THR A 284 29.37 -26.10 -20.52
C THR A 284 30.39 -26.84 -21.38
N THR A 285 30.03 -27.26 -22.60
CA THR A 285 30.98 -27.90 -23.54
C THR A 285 31.98 -26.91 -24.14
N ASP A 286 31.61 -25.64 -24.31
CA ASP A 286 32.52 -24.58 -24.78
C ASP A 286 33.60 -24.22 -23.73
N ILE A 287 33.38 -24.58 -22.45
CA ILE A 287 34.33 -24.37 -21.34
C ILE A 287 35.33 -25.53 -21.23
N LEU A 288 34.99 -26.74 -21.71
CA LEU A 288 35.86 -27.92 -21.61
C LEU A 288 36.90 -28.02 -22.73
N ASP A 289 36.71 -27.32 -23.85
CA ASP A 289 37.65 -27.37 -25.00
C ASP A 289 38.74 -26.28 -24.99
N LYS A 290 38.71 -25.37 -24.02
CA LYS A 290 39.78 -24.36 -23.84
C LYS A 290 40.52 -24.61 -22.54
N GLY A 291 41.53 -25.47 -22.64
CA GLY A 291 42.50 -25.70 -21.59
C GLY A 291 43.14 -24.39 -21.10
N SER A 292 42.86 -24.06 -19.84
CA SER A 292 43.68 -23.19 -19.01
C SER A 292 43.48 -23.60 -17.56
N ALA A 293 44.45 -24.34 -17.02
CA ALA A 293 44.56 -24.64 -15.61
C ALA A 293 44.95 -23.35 -14.87
N GLY A 294 43.94 -22.52 -14.57
CA GLY A 294 44.03 -21.34 -13.72
C GLY A 294 42.72 -21.16 -12.95
N SER A 295 42.77 -21.44 -11.64
CA SER A 295 41.78 -21.07 -10.61
C SER A 295 40.29 -21.14 -11.00
N VAL A 296 39.74 -22.34 -11.14
CA VAL A 296 38.29 -22.58 -11.32
C VAL A 296 37.47 -22.11 -10.10
N GLU A 297 38.09 -22.00 -8.92
CA GLU A 297 37.42 -21.64 -7.66
C GLU A 297 36.99 -20.16 -7.59
N ASP A 298 37.58 -19.27 -8.41
CA ASP A 298 37.29 -17.83 -8.39
C ASP A 298 36.12 -17.42 -9.32
N SER A 299 35.54 -18.39 -10.03
CA SER A 299 34.38 -18.17 -10.93
C SER A 299 33.03 -18.57 -10.32
N LEU A 300 33.04 -19.19 -9.13
CA LEU A 300 31.83 -19.61 -8.45
C LEU A 300 31.15 -18.42 -7.79
N THR A 301 29.89 -18.20 -8.15
CA THR A 301 29.07 -17.11 -7.60
C THR A 301 27.92 -17.67 -6.76
N VAL A 302 27.58 -16.95 -5.70
CA VAL A 302 26.51 -17.28 -4.77
C VAL A 302 25.37 -16.30 -4.95
N THR A 303 24.15 -16.82 -4.90
CA THR A 303 22.94 -16.00 -4.80
C THR A 303 22.27 -16.20 -3.45
N ILE A 304 21.66 -15.13 -2.93
CA ILE A 304 20.99 -15.17 -1.62
C ILE A 304 19.55 -14.66 -1.82
N PRO A 305 18.54 -15.53 -1.74
CA PRO A 305 17.16 -15.09 -1.81
C PRO A 305 16.75 -14.39 -0.51
N PHE A 306 16.15 -13.21 -0.63
CA PHE A 306 15.58 -12.44 0.47
C PHE A 306 14.09 -12.22 0.23
N THR A 307 13.25 -12.51 1.23
CA THR A 307 11.82 -12.23 1.19
C THR A 307 11.42 -11.34 2.35
N GLY A 308 10.74 -10.24 2.04
CA GLY A 308 10.33 -9.24 3.00
C GLY A 308 8.89 -8.81 2.81
N LYS A 309 8.39 -8.06 3.79
CA LYS A 309 7.09 -7.40 3.70
C LYS A 309 7.26 -5.91 3.85
N LEU A 310 6.99 -5.16 2.79
CA LEU A 310 7.01 -3.71 2.81
C LEU A 310 5.65 -3.18 3.22
N LYS A 311 5.65 -2.35 4.25
CA LYS A 311 4.49 -1.60 4.69
C LYS A 311 4.87 -0.14 4.80
N ASP A 312 3.90 0.74 4.65
CA ASP A 312 4.09 2.12 5.03
C ASP A 312 4.22 2.24 6.57
N MET A 313 4.45 3.46 7.03
CA MET A 313 4.48 3.77 8.46
C MET A 313 3.16 3.45 9.20
N PHE A 314 2.07 3.21 8.46
CA PHE A 314 0.73 2.90 8.94
C PHE A 314 0.44 1.40 9.01
N GLY A 315 1.38 0.57 8.57
CA GLY A 315 1.19 -0.87 8.50
C GLY A 315 0.33 -1.32 7.30
N ILE A 316 0.02 -0.41 6.37
CA ILE A 316 -0.64 -0.73 5.11
C ILE A 316 0.41 -1.28 4.15
N PRO A 317 0.17 -2.41 3.49
CA PRO A 317 1.12 -2.94 2.53
C PRO A 317 1.32 -2.00 1.34
N LEU A 318 2.57 -1.80 0.94
CA LEU A 318 2.92 -1.02 -0.24
C LEU A 318 2.94 -1.91 -1.48
N SER A 319 2.45 -1.40 -2.61
CA SER A 319 2.35 -2.16 -3.87
C SER A 319 2.86 -1.38 -5.09
N TYR A 320 3.74 -0.41 -4.87
CA TYR A 320 4.43 0.35 -5.92
C TYR A 320 5.94 0.12 -5.83
N GLU A 321 6.67 0.50 -6.87
CA GLU A 321 8.12 0.30 -6.94
C GLU A 321 8.86 1.03 -5.82
N ASN A 322 9.80 0.35 -5.17
CA ASN A 322 10.63 0.90 -4.10
C ASN A 322 12.09 0.50 -4.29
N GLU A 323 13.00 1.37 -3.88
CA GLU A 323 14.43 1.09 -3.86
C GLU A 323 14.84 0.39 -2.57
N PHE A 324 15.80 -0.51 -2.69
CA PHE A 324 16.39 -1.28 -1.60
C PHE A 324 17.90 -1.30 -1.74
N SER A 325 18.59 -1.38 -0.63
CA SER A 325 20.02 -1.71 -0.59
C SER A 325 20.26 -2.80 0.44
N PHE A 326 21.12 -3.74 0.08
CA PHE A 326 21.50 -4.84 0.96
C PHE A 326 23.01 -4.85 1.12
N SER A 327 23.47 -5.28 2.30
CA SER A 327 24.89 -5.38 2.58
C SER A 327 25.16 -6.59 3.47
N LEU A 328 26.28 -7.25 3.23
CA LEU A 328 26.73 -8.40 4.01
C LEU A 328 27.84 -7.96 4.95
N TYR A 329 27.83 -8.52 6.16
CA TYR A 329 28.75 -8.17 7.22
C TYR A 329 29.34 -9.41 7.87
N PRO A 330 30.58 -9.34 8.36
CA PRO A 330 31.23 -10.47 9.04
C PRO A 330 30.70 -10.67 10.46
N THR A 331 30.12 -9.63 11.08
CA THR A 331 29.50 -9.68 12.42
C THR A 331 28.24 -8.81 12.47
N SER A 332 27.41 -9.00 13.51
CA SER A 332 26.17 -8.23 13.73
C SER A 332 26.39 -6.72 13.83
N ASP A 333 27.55 -6.31 14.34
CA ASP A 333 27.88 -4.92 14.69
C ASP A 333 29.03 -4.33 13.87
N ALA A 334 29.55 -5.06 12.88
CA ALA A 334 30.57 -4.55 11.97
C ALA A 334 30.14 -3.26 11.28
N ILE A 335 31.04 -2.28 11.22
CA ILE A 335 30.81 -0.98 10.58
C ILE A 335 30.83 -1.15 9.06
N ASP A 336 31.87 -1.80 8.55
CA ASP A 336 32.10 -1.94 7.12
C ASP A 336 31.50 -3.25 6.56
N PRO A 337 30.77 -3.18 5.43
CA PRO A 337 30.28 -4.37 4.76
C PRO A 337 31.38 -5.07 3.98
N ILE A 338 31.31 -6.40 3.92
CA ILE A 338 32.15 -7.23 3.05
C ILE A 338 31.61 -7.29 1.61
N TYR A 339 30.31 -6.96 1.43
CA TYR A 339 29.65 -6.87 0.14
C TYR A 339 28.48 -5.89 0.22
N SER A 340 28.23 -5.15 -0.85
CA SER A 340 27.07 -4.26 -0.97
C SER A 340 26.43 -4.40 -2.36
N THR A 341 25.11 -4.43 -2.42
CA THR A 341 24.38 -4.52 -3.69
C THR A 341 24.32 -3.19 -4.45
N GLY A 342 24.66 -2.06 -3.80
CA GLY A 342 24.17 -0.76 -4.25
C GLY A 342 22.64 -0.68 -4.14
N ARG A 343 22.03 0.22 -4.92
CA ARG A 343 20.56 0.39 -4.97
C ARG A 343 19.95 -0.48 -6.06
N CYS A 344 18.86 -1.16 -5.74
CA CYS A 344 18.06 -1.93 -6.68
C CYS A 344 16.57 -1.70 -6.40
N SER A 345 15.71 -1.81 -7.41
CA SER A 345 14.27 -1.60 -7.26
C SER A 345 13.46 -2.89 -7.38
N THR A 346 12.37 -2.98 -6.61
CA THR A 346 11.37 -4.03 -6.79
C THR A 346 9.98 -3.52 -6.46
N THR A 347 8.97 -4.10 -7.08
CA THR A 347 7.55 -3.78 -6.82
C THR A 347 6.93 -4.89 -5.98
N PRO A 348 6.60 -4.62 -4.69
CA PRO A 348 5.93 -5.61 -3.86
C PRO A 348 4.52 -5.92 -4.38
N GLY A 349 4.03 -7.13 -4.09
CA GLY A 349 2.66 -7.52 -4.42
C GLY A 349 1.61 -6.76 -3.60
N SER A 350 0.32 -6.97 -3.90
CA SER A 350 -0.81 -6.30 -3.23
C SER A 350 -0.88 -6.50 -1.70
N SER A 351 -0.19 -7.52 -1.19
CA SER A 351 -0.06 -7.79 0.25
C SER A 351 1.21 -7.20 0.86
N GLY A 352 2.03 -6.48 0.09
CA GLY A 352 3.32 -5.88 0.49
C GLY A 352 4.49 -6.86 0.48
N ASN A 353 4.28 -8.12 0.12
CA ASN A 353 5.34 -9.11 0.06
C ASN A 353 6.19 -8.89 -1.19
N PHE A 354 7.52 -8.99 -1.04
CA PHE A 354 8.46 -8.95 -2.15
C PHE A 354 9.57 -9.98 -1.95
N THR A 355 10.18 -10.40 -3.05
CA THR A 355 11.33 -11.30 -3.07
C THR A 355 12.40 -10.70 -3.99
N VAL A 356 13.65 -10.70 -3.54
CA VAL A 356 14.82 -10.23 -4.27
C VAL A 356 15.93 -11.26 -4.13
N ILE A 357 16.61 -11.60 -5.22
CA ILE A 357 17.77 -12.51 -5.21
C ILE A 357 19.06 -11.67 -5.29
N LEU A 358 19.80 -11.59 -4.19
CA LEU A 358 21.08 -10.87 -4.14
C LEU A 358 22.13 -11.63 -4.97
N GLY A 359 22.96 -10.90 -5.71
CA GLY A 359 23.94 -11.47 -6.63
C GLY A 359 23.37 -11.85 -8.00
N GLN A 360 22.07 -11.61 -8.23
CA GLN A 360 21.39 -11.82 -9.49
C GLN A 360 20.45 -10.67 -9.84
N ASP A 361 19.35 -10.52 -9.09
CA ASP A 361 18.35 -9.45 -9.30
C ASP A 361 18.81 -8.11 -8.71
N CYS A 362 19.67 -8.17 -7.69
CA CYS A 362 20.14 -7.00 -6.96
C CYS A 362 21.63 -7.14 -6.61
N GLY A 363 22.41 -6.15 -7.04
CA GLY A 363 23.86 -6.13 -6.89
C GLY A 363 24.61 -6.99 -7.91
N HIS A 364 25.93 -6.98 -7.82
CA HIS A 364 26.80 -7.78 -8.66
C HIS A 364 26.92 -9.22 -8.12
N PRO A 365 27.31 -10.21 -8.94
CA PRO A 365 27.49 -11.58 -8.46
C PRO A 365 28.40 -11.64 -7.22
N ILE A 366 28.01 -12.42 -6.22
CA ILE A 366 28.74 -12.54 -4.95
C ILE A 366 29.77 -13.67 -5.11
N PRO A 367 31.08 -13.41 -5.02
CA PRO A 367 32.08 -14.47 -5.13
C PRO A 367 31.94 -15.46 -3.98
N TYR A 368 31.99 -16.76 -4.27
CA TYR A 368 31.96 -17.79 -3.23
C TYR A 368 33.15 -17.68 -2.27
N SER A 369 34.33 -17.33 -2.80
CA SER A 369 35.56 -17.08 -2.04
C SER A 369 35.41 -15.98 -0.98
N LEU A 370 34.58 -14.97 -1.23
CA LEU A 370 34.30 -13.90 -0.26
C LEU A 370 33.59 -14.44 0.99
N LEU A 371 32.62 -15.35 0.81
CA LEU A 371 31.83 -15.87 1.92
C LEU A 371 32.51 -17.02 2.67
N GLN A 372 33.55 -17.63 2.08
CA GLN A 372 34.36 -18.64 2.78
C GLN A 372 35.25 -18.05 3.86
N GLN A 373 35.72 -16.81 3.67
CA GLN A 373 36.61 -16.11 4.59
C GLN A 373 35.97 -15.83 5.95
N TYR A 374 34.64 -15.79 6.02
CA TYR A 374 33.90 -15.41 7.21
C TYR A 374 33.08 -16.61 7.73
N PRO A 375 33.30 -17.06 8.98
CA PRO A 375 32.57 -18.20 9.56
C PRO A 375 31.07 -17.90 9.72
N GLU A 376 30.73 -16.64 9.95
CA GLU A 376 29.36 -16.14 10.01
C GLU A 376 29.20 -14.95 9.06
N VAL A 377 27.99 -14.79 8.51
CA VAL A 377 27.66 -13.66 7.65
C VAL A 377 26.29 -13.12 8.06
N TYR A 378 26.19 -11.80 8.15
CA TYR A 378 24.99 -11.08 8.57
C TYR A 378 24.48 -10.21 7.44
N LEU A 379 23.18 -10.26 7.17
CA LEU A 379 22.50 -9.45 6.16
C LEU A 379 21.89 -8.18 6.79
N GLY A 380 22.37 -7.04 6.32
CA GLY A 380 21.75 -5.74 6.48
C GLY A 380 20.86 -5.39 5.28
N ALA A 381 19.74 -4.72 5.55
CA ALA A 381 18.81 -4.26 4.52
C ALA A 381 18.34 -2.83 4.84
N SER A 382 18.23 -2.00 3.82
CA SER A 382 17.70 -0.64 3.90
C SER A 382 16.66 -0.42 2.78
N VAL A 383 15.72 0.49 3.01
CA VAL A 383 14.70 0.86 2.02
C VAL A 383 14.88 2.34 1.66
N GLY A 384 15.01 2.62 0.37
CA GLY A 384 15.34 3.95 -0.16
C GLY A 384 16.62 4.49 0.48
N PHE A 385 16.53 5.72 1.00
CA PHE A 385 17.59 6.41 1.74
C PHE A 385 17.49 6.20 3.27
N GLY A 386 16.63 5.28 3.71
CA GLY A 386 16.44 5.00 5.12
C GLY A 386 17.67 4.33 5.76
N PRO A 387 17.78 4.40 7.11
CA PRO A 387 18.84 3.70 7.82
C PRO A 387 18.68 2.18 7.71
N GLU A 388 19.80 1.46 7.81
CA GLU A 388 19.82 0.00 7.84
C GLU A 388 18.95 -0.55 8.98
N LEU A 389 18.16 -1.58 8.67
CA LEU A 389 17.32 -2.30 9.62
C LEU A 389 18.18 -3.09 10.61
N LYS A 390 17.87 -2.94 11.90
CA LYS A 390 18.47 -3.69 13.00
C LYS A 390 17.41 -4.54 13.73
N PRO A 391 17.78 -5.71 14.29
CA PRO A 391 19.10 -6.36 14.17
C PRO A 391 19.32 -6.92 12.75
N ARG A 392 20.60 -7.08 12.36
CA ARG A 392 20.94 -7.78 11.11
C ARG A 392 20.51 -9.24 11.18
N ILE A 393 20.22 -9.82 10.02
CA ILE A 393 19.76 -11.20 9.92
C ILE A 393 20.98 -12.10 9.73
N ALA A 394 21.26 -12.98 10.70
CA ALA A 394 22.30 -13.99 10.54
C ALA A 394 21.92 -14.98 9.42
N LEU A 395 22.81 -15.16 8.45
CA LEU A 395 22.62 -16.10 7.35
C LEU A 395 22.99 -17.51 7.79
N LYS A 396 22.19 -18.50 7.37
CA LYS A 396 22.53 -19.91 7.57
C LYS A 396 23.34 -20.41 6.39
N ARG A 397 24.50 -21.02 6.69
CA ARG A 397 25.36 -21.69 5.72
C ARG A 397 24.82 -23.09 5.41
N PHE A 398 24.75 -23.43 4.13
CA PHE A 398 24.51 -24.77 3.60
C PHE A 398 25.73 -25.21 2.78
N GLU A 399 25.86 -26.51 2.49
CA GLU A 399 27.03 -27.09 1.80
C GLU A 399 27.40 -26.37 0.49
N PHE A 400 26.46 -25.68 -0.17
CA PHE A 400 26.70 -24.97 -1.43
C PHE A 400 26.06 -23.56 -1.49
N GLY A 401 25.78 -22.91 -0.35
CA GLY A 401 25.21 -21.56 -0.39
C GLY A 401 24.78 -20.98 0.95
N TYR A 402 24.21 -19.77 0.90
CA TYR A 402 23.65 -19.09 2.07
C TYR A 402 22.18 -18.76 1.83
N VAL A 403 21.36 -18.90 2.86
CA VAL A 403 19.96 -18.47 2.82
C VAL A 403 19.68 -17.58 4.02
N ALA A 404 18.99 -16.46 3.78
CA ALA A 404 18.41 -15.66 4.86
C ALA A 404 17.25 -16.48 5.47
N PRO A 405 17.33 -16.91 6.73
CA PRO A 405 16.21 -17.60 7.36
C PRO A 405 14.99 -16.69 7.27
N THR A 406 13.84 -17.20 6.84
CA THR A 406 12.57 -16.47 6.92
C THR A 406 12.33 -16.12 8.38
N PRO A 407 12.45 -14.85 8.79
CA PRO A 407 12.24 -14.48 10.17
C PRO A 407 10.77 -14.78 10.51
N THR A 408 10.51 -15.41 11.64
CA THR A 408 9.18 -15.52 12.23
C THR A 408 9.12 -14.53 13.40
N PRO A 409 8.37 -13.41 13.28
CA PRO A 409 7.57 -12.96 12.14
C PRO A 409 8.39 -12.32 11.00
N THR A 410 7.88 -12.40 9.76
CA THR A 410 8.52 -11.88 8.54
C THR A 410 8.94 -10.42 8.73
N PRO A 411 10.15 -10.00 8.31
CA PRO A 411 10.68 -8.69 8.59
C PRO A 411 9.80 -7.67 7.87
N VAL A 412 9.17 -6.81 8.68
CA VAL A 412 8.34 -5.72 8.19
C VAL A 412 9.24 -4.51 8.00
N MET A 413 9.51 -4.18 6.75
CA MET A 413 10.22 -2.95 6.42
C MET A 413 9.24 -1.79 6.34
N ARG A 414 9.68 -0.62 6.79
CA ARG A 414 8.94 0.64 6.69
C ARG A 414 9.77 1.67 5.98
N ILE A 415 9.16 2.40 5.06
CA ILE A 415 9.80 3.55 4.41
C ILE A 415 9.96 4.65 5.46
N ALA A 416 11.20 5.05 5.72
CA ALA A 416 11.51 6.28 6.44
C ALA A 416 11.29 7.47 5.49
N PRO A 417 10.83 8.64 5.99
CA PRO A 417 10.70 9.83 5.14
C PRO A 417 12.06 10.14 4.49
N LEU A 418 12.06 10.30 3.16
CA LEU A 418 13.23 10.75 2.40
C LEU A 418 13.65 12.14 2.93
N PHE A 419 14.87 12.23 3.44
CA PHE A 419 15.57 13.50 3.65
C PHE A 419 16.23 13.88 2.32
N LEU A 420 15.84 15.02 1.77
CA LEU A 420 16.35 15.61 0.53
C LEU A 420 17.42 16.66 0.92
N ASP A 421 18.48 16.24 1.63
CA ASP A 421 19.42 17.22 2.20
C ASP A 421 20.81 17.27 1.53
N ASP A 422 21.20 16.33 0.64
CA ASP A 422 22.61 16.25 0.20
C ASP A 422 22.92 16.61 -1.27
N GLU A 423 21.93 16.85 -2.15
CA GLU A 423 22.22 17.28 -3.55
C GLU A 423 22.02 18.77 -3.83
N LEU A 424 21.38 19.52 -2.93
CA LEU A 424 21.17 20.97 -3.09
C LEU A 424 22.27 21.82 -2.43
N SER A 425 22.99 21.27 -1.45
CA SER A 425 24.09 21.97 -0.77
C SER A 425 25.34 22.05 -1.65
N THR A 426 25.63 21.00 -2.42
CA THR A 426 26.79 20.92 -3.33
C THR A 426 26.63 21.79 -4.57
N LEU A 427 25.44 21.85 -5.18
CA LEU A 427 25.14 22.75 -6.30
C LEU A 427 25.19 24.24 -5.90
N SER A 428 24.82 24.57 -4.66
CA SER A 428 24.91 25.96 -4.15
C SER A 428 26.37 26.41 -3.88
N ALA A 429 27.24 25.47 -3.49
CA ALA A 429 28.65 25.75 -3.25
C ALA A 429 29.46 25.94 -4.56
N GLU A 430 29.08 25.23 -5.62
CA GLU A 430 29.75 25.30 -6.93
C GLU A 430 29.35 26.56 -7.74
N LEU A 431 28.12 27.06 -7.56
CA LEU A 431 27.71 28.37 -8.09
C LEU A 431 28.35 29.55 -7.35
N ALA A 432 28.61 29.42 -6.04
CA ALA A 432 29.25 30.47 -5.25
C ALA A 432 30.74 30.65 -5.61
N THR A 433 31.48 29.56 -5.86
CA THR A 433 32.89 29.61 -6.26
C THR A 433 33.09 30.12 -7.69
N THR A 434 32.14 29.85 -8.59
CA THR A 434 32.20 30.37 -9.97
C THR A 434 31.89 31.87 -10.05
N SER A 435 31.11 32.41 -9.11
CA SER A 435 30.83 33.86 -9.04
C SER A 435 32.00 34.69 -8.48
N ALA A 436 32.90 34.08 -7.71
CA ALA A 436 34.05 34.74 -7.11
C ALA A 436 35.29 34.82 -8.03
N SER A 437 35.34 34.04 -9.13
CA SER A 437 36.45 34.07 -10.09
C SER A 437 36.21 35.01 -11.29
N LEU A 438 35.01 35.59 -11.42
CA LEU A 438 34.64 36.54 -12.47
C LEU A 438 34.67 38.01 -12.00
N SER A 439 35.08 38.26 -10.75
CA SER A 439 35.16 39.61 -10.15
C SER A 439 36.58 40.01 -9.72
N ASN A 440 37.62 39.41 -10.29
CA ASN A 440 39.01 39.86 -10.15
C ASN A 440 39.64 40.12 -11.52
#